data_AF-A0A9N8DT08-F1
#
_entry.id   AF-A0A9N8DT08-F1
#
_cell.length_a   1.000
_cell.length_b   1.000
_cell.length_c   1.000
_cell.angle_alpha   90.00
_cell.angle_beta   90.00
_cell.angle_gamma   90.00
#
_symmetry.space_group_name_H-M   'P 1'
#
loop_
_entity.id
_entity.type
_entity.pdbx_description
1 polymer ?
#
loop_
_entity_poly.entity_id
_entity_poly.type
_entity_poly.pdbx_seq_one_letter_code
_entity_poly.pdbx_strand_id
1 'polypeptide(L)'
;MEAVTVLWRRLAKLLLKISSILKRQSKLSMDEINDLKQSAVAYGEEWVSMIPGKDSLFNKLHTLIAHLTVFAEEHGTIGLVNEESFEATHPRAQTISTHLRSMIAAEGKVQKTVQRFSLDLNSEYQATRTALQDGRKTGARNLRNSDKYNVTHLSRRHDTAPIYNPPHCQDNVLPDGLIHVDTNQAIVKQEWLDYYNYLVCGRIPAPWRKTFGSDDGIGTVFKVKSEYVTN
;
A
#
# COMPACT_ATOMS: atom_id res chain seq x y z
N MET A 1 -19.40 -35.35 12.30
CA MET A 1 -18.44 -34.27 11.95
C MET A 1 -17.67 -34.60 10.66
N GLU A 2 -17.20 -35.84 10.51
CA GLU A 2 -16.45 -36.32 9.33
C GLU A 2 -17.22 -36.18 8.00
N ALA A 3 -18.50 -36.53 7.95
CA ALA A 3 -19.33 -36.38 6.75
C ALA A 3 -19.42 -34.93 6.23
N VAL A 4 -19.52 -33.95 7.13
CA VAL A 4 -19.58 -32.52 6.78
C VAL A 4 -18.25 -32.05 6.19
N THR A 5 -17.12 -32.50 6.74
CA THR A 5 -15.79 -32.16 6.20
C THR A 5 -15.53 -32.76 4.82
N VAL A 6 -16.06 -33.96 4.54
CA VAL A 6 -15.98 -34.59 3.23
C VAL A 6 -16.76 -33.80 2.18
N LEU A 7 -17.96 -33.33 2.52
CA LEU A 7 -18.79 -32.51 1.63
C LEU A 7 -18.14 -31.16 1.31
N TRP A 8 -17.67 -30.43 2.33
CA TRP A 8 -16.92 -29.17 2.10
C TRP A 8 -15.68 -29.38 1.23
N ARG A 9 -14.97 -30.50 1.39
CA ARG A 9 -13.81 -30.83 0.56
C ARG A 9 -14.20 -31.06 -0.90
N ARG A 10 -15.37 -31.64 -1.20
CA ARG A 10 -15.85 -31.81 -2.57
C ARG A 10 -16.19 -30.46 -3.21
N LEU A 11 -16.94 -29.62 -2.51
CA LEU A 11 -17.24 -28.25 -2.96
C LEU A 11 -15.95 -27.45 -3.21
N ALA A 12 -14.98 -27.53 -2.30
CA ALA A 12 -13.69 -26.84 -2.45
C ALA A 12 -12.91 -27.31 -3.69
N LYS A 13 -12.94 -28.61 -4.02
CA LYS A 13 -12.30 -29.14 -5.24
C LYS A 13 -12.96 -28.61 -6.51
N LEU A 14 -14.28 -28.60 -6.56
CA LEU A 14 -15.03 -28.04 -7.68
C LEU A 14 -14.77 -26.54 -7.84
N LEU A 15 -14.83 -25.79 -6.72
CA LEU A 15 -14.55 -24.37 -6.73
C LEU A 15 -13.12 -24.06 -7.16
N LEU A 16 -12.13 -24.84 -6.70
CA LEU A 16 -10.74 -24.67 -7.11
C LEU A 16 -10.58 -24.84 -8.63
N LYS A 17 -11.24 -25.84 -9.21
CA LYS A 17 -11.22 -26.11 -10.65
C LYS A 17 -11.83 -24.94 -11.43
N ILE A 18 -13.01 -24.50 -11.02
CA ILE A 18 -13.69 -23.32 -11.58
C ILE A 18 -12.77 -22.09 -11.49
N SER A 19 -12.29 -21.74 -10.30
CA SER A 19 -11.43 -20.57 -10.08
C SER A 19 -10.13 -20.63 -10.90
N SER A 20 -9.56 -21.83 -11.10
CA SER A 20 -8.36 -21.99 -11.90
C SER A 20 -8.57 -21.66 -13.37
N ILE A 21 -9.77 -21.93 -13.91
CA ILE A 21 -10.15 -21.54 -15.28
C ILE A 21 -10.43 -20.03 -15.33
N LEU A 22 -11.25 -19.54 -14.39
CA LEU A 22 -11.66 -18.13 -14.35
C LEU A 22 -10.50 -17.15 -14.13
N LYS A 23 -9.41 -17.57 -13.48
CA LYS A 23 -8.24 -16.72 -13.24
C LYS A 23 -7.34 -16.57 -14.48
N ARG A 24 -7.50 -17.40 -15.51
CA ARG A 24 -6.64 -17.38 -16.69
C ARG A 24 -6.82 -16.09 -17.47
N GLN A 25 -5.69 -15.52 -17.86
CA GLN A 25 -5.61 -14.30 -18.65
C GLN A 25 -5.52 -14.59 -20.16
N SER A 26 -5.31 -15.86 -20.53
CA SER A 26 -5.33 -16.33 -21.92
C SER A 26 -6.75 -16.63 -22.39
N LYS A 27 -6.94 -16.70 -23.73
CA LYS A 27 -8.18 -17.23 -24.29
C LYS A 27 -8.40 -18.67 -23.84
N LEU A 28 -9.64 -19.01 -23.52
CA LEU A 28 -10.09 -20.34 -23.16
C LEU A 28 -10.39 -21.13 -24.45
N SER A 29 -9.99 -22.40 -24.46
CA SER A 29 -10.43 -23.36 -25.47
C SER A 29 -11.88 -23.81 -25.22
N MET A 30 -12.53 -24.36 -26.25
CA MET A 30 -13.91 -24.84 -26.12
C MET A 30 -14.02 -25.97 -25.10
N ASP A 31 -13.01 -26.83 -25.01
CA ASP A 31 -12.95 -27.91 -24.02
C ASP A 31 -12.92 -27.36 -22.60
N GLU A 32 -12.17 -26.28 -22.36
CA GLU A 32 -12.10 -25.61 -21.05
C GLU A 32 -13.41 -24.89 -20.70
N ILE A 33 -14.11 -24.33 -21.69
CA ILE A 33 -15.43 -23.73 -21.49
C ILE A 33 -16.46 -24.80 -21.13
N ASN A 34 -16.43 -25.96 -21.81
CA ASN A 34 -17.27 -27.10 -21.48
C ASN A 34 -16.96 -27.65 -20.08
N ASP A 35 -15.68 -27.73 -19.73
CA ASP A 35 -15.23 -28.16 -18.41
C ASP A 35 -15.68 -27.19 -17.29
N LEU A 36 -15.65 -25.88 -17.57
CA LEU A 36 -16.19 -24.85 -16.69
C LEU A 36 -17.70 -25.00 -16.48
N LYS A 37 -18.47 -25.20 -17.57
CA LYS A 37 -19.93 -25.43 -17.53
C LYS A 37 -20.28 -26.63 -16.66
N GLN A 38 -19.65 -27.77 -16.93
CA GLN A 38 -19.88 -29.00 -16.16
C GLN A 38 -19.51 -28.82 -14.69
N SER A 39 -18.37 -28.19 -14.41
CA SER A 39 -17.91 -27.96 -13.04
C SER A 39 -18.82 -27.01 -12.27
N ALA A 40 -19.37 -25.97 -12.92
CA ALA A 40 -20.31 -25.03 -12.31
C ALA A 40 -21.66 -25.69 -11.97
N VAL A 41 -22.20 -26.52 -12.86
CA VAL A 41 -23.43 -27.28 -12.60
C VAL A 41 -23.22 -28.25 -11.44
N ALA A 42 -22.15 -29.05 -11.48
CA ALA A 42 -21.81 -29.99 -10.40
C ALA A 42 -21.65 -29.28 -9.04
N TYR A 43 -21.06 -28.07 -9.04
CA TYR A 43 -20.95 -27.26 -7.82
C TYR A 43 -22.32 -26.84 -7.28
N GLY A 44 -23.25 -26.45 -8.16
CA GLY A 44 -24.63 -26.11 -7.79
C GLY A 44 -25.40 -27.28 -7.21
N GLU A 45 -25.31 -28.45 -7.84
CA GLU A 45 -25.96 -29.69 -7.39
C GLU A 45 -25.45 -30.12 -6.00
N GLU A 46 -24.13 -30.12 -5.82
CA GLU A 46 -23.51 -30.44 -4.53
C GLU A 46 -23.91 -29.42 -3.45
N TRP A 47 -23.98 -28.12 -3.79
CA TRP A 47 -24.42 -27.08 -2.86
C TRP A 47 -25.86 -27.29 -2.36
N VAL A 48 -26.79 -27.56 -3.28
CA VAL A 48 -28.20 -27.82 -2.94
C VAL A 48 -28.33 -29.09 -2.11
N SER A 49 -27.57 -30.14 -2.45
CA SER A 49 -27.59 -31.40 -1.69
C SER A 49 -27.06 -31.24 -0.25
N MET A 50 -26.11 -30.34 -0.04
CA MET A 50 -25.45 -30.13 1.25
C MET A 50 -26.24 -29.23 2.20
N ILE A 51 -27.01 -28.28 1.67
CA ILE A 51 -27.75 -27.29 2.47
C ILE A 51 -29.25 -27.40 2.18
N PRO A 52 -29.91 -28.47 2.65
CA PRO A 52 -31.34 -28.66 2.45
C PRO A 52 -32.14 -27.51 3.08
N GLY A 53 -33.11 -26.97 2.35
CA GLY A 53 -33.96 -25.86 2.79
C GLY A 53 -33.41 -24.45 2.50
N LYS A 54 -32.21 -24.33 1.89
CA LYS A 54 -31.78 -23.08 1.25
C LYS A 54 -31.95 -23.18 -0.27
N ASP A 55 -33.21 -23.15 -0.70
CA ASP A 55 -33.58 -23.11 -2.12
C ASP A 55 -33.15 -21.79 -2.80
N SER A 56 -32.79 -20.79 -2.01
CA SER A 56 -32.20 -19.55 -2.52
C SER A 56 -30.75 -19.79 -2.94
N LEU A 57 -30.57 -20.02 -4.24
CA LEU A 57 -29.31 -19.78 -4.91
C LEU A 57 -28.93 -18.32 -4.65
N PHE A 58 -27.93 -18.09 -3.81
CA PHE A 58 -27.40 -16.75 -3.59
C PHE A 58 -26.86 -16.21 -4.93
N ASN A 59 -26.98 -14.89 -5.14
CA ASN A 59 -26.73 -14.27 -6.45
C ASN A 59 -25.44 -14.72 -7.12
N LYS A 60 -24.34 -14.90 -6.37
CA LYS A 60 -23.06 -15.34 -6.92
C LYS A 60 -23.10 -16.76 -7.50
N LEU A 61 -23.85 -17.67 -6.90
CA LEU A 61 -24.03 -19.02 -7.44
C LEU A 61 -24.87 -18.99 -8.71
N HIS A 62 -25.93 -18.19 -8.73
CA HIS A 62 -26.72 -17.96 -9.95
C HIS A 62 -25.86 -17.35 -11.07
N THR A 63 -25.06 -16.33 -10.77
CA THR A 63 -24.10 -15.73 -11.72
C THR A 63 -23.11 -16.75 -12.25
N LEU A 64 -22.54 -17.58 -11.38
CA LEU A 64 -21.57 -18.61 -11.79
C LEU A 64 -22.19 -19.62 -12.78
N ILE A 65 -23.40 -20.10 -12.51
CA ILE A 65 -24.03 -21.15 -13.31
C ILE A 65 -24.62 -20.58 -14.61
N ALA A 66 -25.33 -19.45 -14.53
CA ALA A 66 -26.17 -18.95 -15.63
C ALA A 66 -25.48 -17.89 -16.51
N HIS A 67 -24.65 -17.02 -15.93
CA HIS A 67 -24.13 -15.84 -16.63
C HIS A 67 -22.65 -15.98 -16.98
N LEU A 68 -21.86 -16.49 -16.05
CA LEU A 68 -20.41 -16.53 -16.19
C LEU A 68 -19.95 -17.53 -17.26
N THR A 69 -20.64 -18.67 -17.37
CA THR A 69 -20.38 -19.69 -18.38
C THR A 69 -20.73 -19.21 -19.79
N VAL A 70 -21.84 -18.48 -19.94
CA VAL A 70 -22.25 -17.85 -21.20
C VAL A 70 -21.26 -16.77 -21.61
N PHE A 71 -20.87 -15.91 -20.67
CA PHE A 71 -19.84 -14.90 -20.92
C PHE A 71 -18.51 -15.53 -21.36
N ALA A 72 -18.10 -16.65 -20.75
CA ALA A 72 -16.91 -17.40 -21.15
C ALA A 72 -16.97 -17.85 -22.60
N GLU A 73 -18.14 -18.30 -23.04
CA GLU A 73 -18.39 -18.80 -24.39
C GLU A 73 -18.41 -17.68 -25.43
N GLU A 74 -19.04 -16.55 -25.12
CA GLU A 74 -19.14 -15.40 -26.02
C GLU A 74 -17.81 -14.67 -26.19
N HIS A 75 -17.06 -14.48 -25.10
CA HIS A 75 -15.85 -13.64 -25.10
C HIS A 75 -14.54 -14.44 -25.09
N GLY A 76 -14.60 -15.74 -24.77
CA GLY A 76 -13.44 -16.61 -24.72
C GLY A 76 -12.45 -16.27 -23.60
N THR A 77 -12.78 -15.37 -22.67
CA THR A 77 -11.92 -14.97 -21.55
C THR A 77 -12.75 -14.41 -20.41
N ILE A 78 -12.29 -14.64 -19.18
CA ILE A 78 -12.91 -14.08 -17.95
C ILE A 78 -11.86 -13.42 -17.07
N GLY A 79 -10.66 -14.00 -16.95
CA GLY A 79 -9.65 -13.46 -16.06
C GLY A 79 -9.20 -12.05 -16.42
N LEU A 80 -9.29 -11.66 -17.69
CA LEU A 80 -8.92 -10.31 -18.16
C LEU A 80 -9.87 -9.21 -17.68
N VAL A 81 -11.14 -9.55 -17.43
CA VAL A 81 -12.17 -8.58 -16.97
C VAL A 81 -12.32 -8.60 -15.45
N ASN A 82 -11.43 -9.30 -14.73
CA ASN A 82 -11.50 -9.37 -13.29
C ASN A 82 -11.07 -8.04 -12.64
N GLU A 83 -11.65 -7.75 -11.48
CA GLU A 83 -11.34 -6.54 -10.71
C GLU A 83 -10.14 -6.74 -9.76
N GLU A 84 -9.51 -7.93 -9.75
CA GLU A 84 -8.39 -8.23 -8.85
C GLU A 84 -7.23 -7.25 -9.05
N SER A 85 -6.93 -6.92 -10.31
CA SER A 85 -5.88 -5.96 -10.65
C SER A 85 -6.25 -4.53 -10.22
N PHE A 86 -7.53 -4.18 -10.24
CA PHE A 86 -8.02 -2.88 -9.79
C PHE A 86 -7.91 -2.76 -8.26
N GLU A 87 -8.36 -3.78 -7.53
CA GLU A 87 -8.26 -3.85 -6.06
C GLU A 87 -6.81 -3.81 -5.57
N ALA A 88 -5.88 -4.43 -6.30
CA ALA A 88 -4.45 -4.38 -6.01
C ALA A 88 -3.87 -2.96 -6.05
N THR A 89 -4.56 -2.00 -6.67
CA THR A 89 -4.14 -0.60 -6.72
C THR A 89 -4.56 0.22 -5.51
N HIS A 90 -5.59 -0.20 -4.76
CA HIS A 90 -6.12 0.55 -3.63
C HIS A 90 -5.07 0.85 -2.54
N PRO A 91 -4.22 -0.10 -2.10
CA PRO A 91 -3.18 0.18 -1.12
C PRO A 91 -2.15 1.21 -1.63
N ARG A 92 -1.85 1.21 -2.94
CA ARG A 92 -0.92 2.17 -3.56
C ARG A 92 -1.51 3.57 -3.59
N ALA A 93 -2.76 3.70 -4.04
CA ALA A 93 -3.49 4.95 -4.04
C ALA A 93 -3.62 5.53 -2.61
N GLN A 94 -3.91 4.68 -1.62
CA GLN A 94 -3.99 5.09 -0.22
C GLN A 94 -2.64 5.59 0.33
N THR A 95 -1.54 4.92 -0.02
CA THR A 95 -0.19 5.35 0.37
C THR A 95 0.15 6.73 -0.20
N ILE A 96 -0.13 6.95 -1.47
CA ILE A 96 0.07 8.25 -2.15
C ILE A 96 -0.76 9.34 -1.49
N SER A 97 -2.06 9.07 -1.25
CA SER A 97 -2.97 10.00 -0.61
C SER A 97 -2.52 10.37 0.81
N THR A 98 -2.00 9.39 1.56
CA THR A 98 -1.46 9.61 2.91
C THR A 98 -0.26 10.57 2.89
N HIS A 99 0.66 10.44 1.92
CA HIS A 99 1.78 11.38 1.75
C HIS A 99 1.34 12.80 1.34
N LEU A 100 0.14 12.95 0.80
CA LEU A 100 -0.43 14.23 0.40
C LEU A 100 -1.37 14.81 1.45
N ARG A 101 -1.50 14.16 2.61
CA ARG A 101 -2.48 14.54 3.65
C ARG A 101 -2.31 15.98 4.13
N SER A 102 -1.07 16.49 4.18
CA SER A 102 -0.73 17.86 4.58
C SER A 102 -1.15 18.93 3.56
N MET A 103 -1.53 18.56 2.33
CA MET A 103 -2.07 19.52 1.36
C MET A 103 -3.46 19.99 1.80
N ILE A 104 -3.64 21.31 1.89
CA ILE A 104 -4.89 21.95 2.32
C ILE A 104 -5.94 21.90 1.20
N ALA A 105 -5.55 22.20 -0.03
CA ALA A 105 -6.47 22.24 -1.18
C ALA A 105 -6.85 20.81 -1.64
N ALA A 106 -8.14 20.48 -1.58
CA ALA A 106 -8.66 19.18 -1.97
C ALA A 106 -8.46 18.86 -3.45
N GLU A 107 -8.72 19.82 -4.34
CA GLU A 107 -8.55 19.64 -5.78
C GLU A 107 -7.09 19.38 -6.15
N GLY A 108 -6.16 20.16 -5.60
CA GLY A 108 -4.72 19.93 -5.79
C GLY A 108 -4.25 18.58 -5.24
N LYS A 109 -4.87 18.10 -4.15
CA LYS A 109 -4.59 16.77 -3.58
C LYS A 109 -5.04 15.65 -4.51
N VAL A 110 -6.22 15.76 -5.11
CA VAL A 110 -6.71 14.78 -6.09
C VAL A 110 -5.82 14.78 -7.33
N GLN A 111 -5.53 15.94 -7.92
CA GLN A 111 -4.67 16.05 -9.11
C GLN A 111 -3.28 15.46 -8.86
N LYS A 112 -2.64 15.77 -7.72
CA LYS A 112 -1.33 15.19 -7.36
C LYS A 112 -1.40 13.70 -7.05
N THR A 113 -2.50 13.21 -6.49
CA THR A 113 -2.71 11.78 -6.25
C THR A 113 -2.76 11.03 -7.58
N VAL A 114 -3.57 11.51 -8.53
CA VAL A 114 -3.66 10.94 -9.88
C VAL A 114 -2.32 10.99 -10.59
N GLN A 115 -1.63 12.14 -10.56
CA GLN A 115 -0.31 12.28 -11.18
C GLN A 115 0.71 11.28 -10.62
N ARG A 116 0.82 11.17 -9.29
CA ARG A 116 1.76 10.23 -8.64
C ARG A 116 1.38 8.78 -8.90
N PHE A 117 0.09 8.48 -8.94
CA PHE A 117 -0.41 7.14 -9.21
C PHE A 117 -0.11 6.73 -10.66
N SER A 118 -0.31 7.62 -11.64
CA SER A 118 0.06 7.38 -13.04
C SER A 118 1.56 7.17 -13.22
N LEU A 119 2.40 7.91 -12.49
CA LEU A 119 3.85 7.68 -12.48
C LEU A 119 4.22 6.32 -11.90
N ASP A 120 3.54 5.89 -10.84
CA ASP A 120 3.75 4.58 -10.22
C ASP A 120 3.29 3.42 -11.14
N LEU A 121 2.41 3.66 -12.11
CA LEU A 121 2.01 2.68 -13.12
C LEU A 121 2.97 2.63 -14.32
N ASN A 122 3.86 3.61 -14.48
CA ASN A 122 4.82 3.65 -15.59
C ASN A 122 6.01 2.72 -15.30
N SER A 123 6.18 1.71 -16.15
CA SER A 123 7.22 0.67 -16.01
C SER A 123 8.65 1.21 -16.09
N GLU A 124 8.91 2.20 -16.94
CA GLU A 124 10.23 2.85 -17.07
C GLU A 124 10.58 3.63 -15.80
N TYR A 125 9.58 4.32 -15.22
CA TYR A 125 9.74 5.02 -13.96
C TYR A 125 9.99 4.06 -12.81
N GLN A 126 9.28 2.92 -12.75
CA GLN A 126 9.51 1.88 -11.75
C GLN A 126 10.89 1.24 -11.88
N ALA A 127 11.35 0.95 -13.11
CA ALA A 127 12.68 0.42 -13.37
C ALA A 127 13.77 1.40 -12.90
N THR A 128 13.61 2.68 -13.21
CA THR A 128 14.52 3.75 -12.78
C THR A 128 14.53 3.90 -11.25
N ARG A 129 13.35 3.89 -10.62
CA ARG A 129 13.20 3.96 -9.16
C ARG A 129 13.88 2.78 -8.46
N THR A 130 13.71 1.58 -9.00
CA THR A 130 14.32 0.34 -8.48
C THR A 130 15.84 0.41 -8.62
N ALA A 131 16.36 0.80 -9.79
CA ALA A 131 17.79 0.99 -10.02
C ALA A 131 18.43 2.02 -9.08
N LEU A 132 17.72 3.11 -8.76
CA LEU A 132 18.18 4.12 -7.80
C LEU A 132 18.14 3.61 -6.35
N GLN A 133 17.14 2.81 -5.98
CA GLN A 133 17.05 2.21 -4.65
C GLN A 133 18.12 1.14 -4.43
N ASP A 134 18.40 0.32 -5.45
CA ASP A 134 19.44 -0.71 -5.39
C ASP A 134 20.85 -0.12 -5.53
N GLY A 135 21.03 0.93 -6.34
CA GLY A 135 22.28 1.69 -6.44
C GLY A 135 22.66 2.41 -5.13
N ARG A 136 21.69 2.70 -4.25
CA ARG A 136 21.96 3.20 -2.90
C ARG A 136 22.47 2.11 -1.95
N LYS A 137 22.22 0.83 -2.21
CA LYS A 137 22.76 -0.29 -1.39
C LYS A 137 24.23 -0.59 -1.69
N THR A 138 24.76 -0.18 -2.84
CA THR A 138 26.18 -0.34 -3.20
C THR A 138 27.06 0.87 -2.82
N GLY A 139 26.47 1.97 -2.36
CA GLY A 139 27.17 3.22 -2.03
C GLY A 139 28.11 3.17 -0.80
N ALA A 140 28.08 2.10 0.00
CA ALA A 140 28.91 2.01 1.20
C ALA A 140 30.38 1.59 0.95
N ARG A 141 30.77 1.25 -0.29
CA ARG A 141 32.15 0.77 -0.58
C ARG A 141 33.09 1.76 -1.27
N ASN A 142 32.61 2.90 -1.74
CA ASN A 142 33.45 3.85 -2.51
C ASN A 142 33.81 5.16 -1.78
N LEU A 143 33.46 5.31 -0.51
CA LEU A 143 33.78 6.53 0.27
C LEU A 143 35.19 6.59 0.88
N ARG A 144 36.13 5.76 0.41
CA ARG A 144 37.52 5.78 0.92
C ARG A 144 38.57 6.40 -0.01
N ASN A 145 38.22 6.82 -1.23
CA ASN A 145 39.16 7.44 -2.16
C ASN A 145 38.48 8.46 -3.10
N SER A 146 37.89 9.52 -2.56
CA SER A 146 37.52 10.68 -3.39
C SER A 146 38.04 11.98 -2.78
N ASP A 147 39.33 12.00 -2.44
CA ASP A 147 40.06 13.25 -2.43
C ASP A 147 40.21 13.72 -3.87
N LYS A 148 39.56 14.85 -4.18
CA LYS A 148 39.64 15.64 -5.41
C LYS A 148 38.98 15.04 -6.65
N TYR A 149 37.80 15.55 -7.02
CA TYR A 149 37.61 15.98 -8.41
C TYR A 149 36.53 17.06 -8.57
N ASN A 150 36.84 18.00 -9.47
CA ASN A 150 36.29 19.33 -9.65
C ASN A 150 34.77 19.44 -9.80
N VAL A 151 34.22 20.40 -9.05
CA VAL A 151 32.98 21.10 -9.39
C VAL A 151 33.23 21.93 -10.65
N THR A 152 32.52 21.63 -11.73
CA THR A 152 32.31 22.57 -12.83
C THR A 152 30.82 22.66 -13.12
N HIS A 153 30.33 23.88 -12.98
CA HIS A 153 28.94 24.32 -13.10
C HIS A 153 28.28 23.92 -14.42
N LEU A 154 27.00 23.55 -14.36
CA LEU A 154 26.03 23.86 -15.42
C LEU A 154 24.81 24.51 -14.77
N SER A 155 24.62 25.77 -15.12
CA SER A 155 23.63 26.69 -14.59
C SER A 155 22.23 26.38 -15.14
N ARG A 156 21.24 26.37 -14.24
CA ARG A 156 19.91 26.89 -14.56
C ARG A 156 19.44 27.75 -13.39
N ARG A 157 19.53 29.06 -13.61
CA ARG A 157 18.90 30.08 -12.77
C ARG A 157 17.39 29.84 -12.79
N HIS A 158 16.82 29.48 -11.64
CA HIS A 158 15.50 29.97 -11.25
C HIS A 158 15.75 30.79 -9.98
N ASP A 159 15.29 32.03 -9.99
CA ASP A 159 15.42 32.99 -8.90
C ASP A 159 14.80 32.42 -7.62
N THR A 160 15.64 31.87 -6.74
CA THR A 160 15.32 31.71 -5.32
C THR A 160 16.07 32.81 -4.59
N ALA A 161 15.31 33.77 -4.04
CA ALA A 161 15.81 34.67 -3.02
C ALA A 161 16.62 33.86 -1.99
N PRO A 162 17.75 34.38 -1.48
CA PRO A 162 18.56 33.66 -0.52
C PRO A 162 17.72 33.42 0.74
N ILE A 163 17.35 32.17 0.98
CA ILE A 163 16.98 31.73 2.33
C ILE A 163 18.29 31.79 3.12
N TYR A 164 18.39 32.81 3.95
CA TYR A 164 19.40 32.91 4.99
C TYR A 164 19.21 31.70 5.92
N ASN A 165 19.99 30.64 5.69
CA ASN A 165 20.19 29.59 6.68
C ASN A 165 21.29 30.08 7.61
N PRO A 166 20.99 30.53 8.83
CA PRO A 166 22.04 30.80 9.79
C PRO A 166 22.81 29.50 10.04
N PRO A 167 24.15 29.53 10.06
CA PRO A 167 24.90 28.41 10.60
C PRO A 167 24.57 28.39 12.10
N HIS A 168 24.01 27.30 12.62
CA HIS A 168 24.27 26.75 13.96
C HIS A 168 23.23 25.70 14.36
N CYS A 169 23.72 24.47 14.53
CA CYS A 169 23.54 23.56 15.67
C CYS A 169 24.27 22.28 15.23
N GLN A 170 25.60 22.23 15.34
CA GLN A 170 26.29 21.59 16.48
C GLN A 170 25.53 20.36 16.99
N ASP A 171 26.22 19.22 16.95
CA ASP A 171 25.85 17.92 17.49
C ASP A 171 25.38 18.05 18.95
N ASN A 172 24.11 18.39 19.16
CA ASN A 172 23.50 18.36 20.48
C ASN A 172 23.20 16.90 20.80
N VAL A 173 24.14 16.26 21.51
CA VAL A 173 23.91 14.96 22.14
C VAL A 173 22.68 15.11 23.03
N LEU A 174 21.59 14.44 22.65
CA LEU A 174 20.36 14.45 23.43
C LEU A 174 20.60 13.83 24.81
N PRO A 175 19.90 14.29 25.87
CA PRO A 175 19.91 13.63 27.16
C PRO A 175 19.53 12.15 27.06
N ASP A 176 20.10 11.32 27.94
CA ASP A 176 19.86 9.86 27.94
C ASP A 176 18.36 9.52 27.97
N GLY A 177 17.95 8.64 27.05
CA GLY A 177 16.55 8.21 26.89
C GLY A 177 15.68 9.10 25.99
N LEU A 178 16.21 10.19 25.42
CA LEU A 178 15.54 11.00 24.40
C LEU A 178 16.14 10.74 23.02
N ILE A 179 15.28 10.68 22.00
CA ILE A 179 15.66 10.43 20.61
C ILE A 179 14.94 11.39 19.65
N HIS A 180 15.58 11.68 18.52
CA HIS A 180 14.93 12.35 17.41
C HIS A 180 14.06 11.36 16.62
N VAL A 181 12.85 11.79 16.26
CA VAL A 181 11.96 11.04 15.38
C VAL A 181 12.35 11.33 13.93
N ASP A 182 12.72 10.29 13.18
CA ASP A 182 13.18 10.43 11.79
C ASP A 182 12.19 11.16 10.86
N THR A 183 10.89 11.06 11.16
CA THR A 183 9.83 11.58 10.29
C THR A 183 9.63 13.08 10.37
N ASN A 184 9.92 13.71 11.51
CA ASN A 184 9.67 15.14 11.72
C ASN A 184 10.70 15.84 12.63
N GLN A 185 11.79 15.16 12.98
CA GLN A 185 12.87 15.63 13.87
C GLN A 185 12.40 16.02 15.28
N ALA A 186 11.17 15.66 15.68
CA ALA A 186 10.68 15.90 17.03
C ALA A 186 11.49 15.08 18.05
N ILE A 187 11.64 15.59 19.26
CA ILE A 187 12.34 14.90 20.35
C ILE A 187 11.30 14.20 21.21
N VAL A 188 11.43 12.89 21.36
CA VAL A 188 10.56 12.07 22.22
C VAL A 188 11.39 11.13 23.08
N LYS A 189 10.81 10.67 24.19
CA LYS A 189 11.40 9.58 24.97
C LYS A 189 11.40 8.28 24.17
N GLN A 190 12.46 7.49 24.29
CA GLN A 190 12.63 6.25 23.52
C GLN A 190 11.48 5.25 23.74
N GLU A 191 10.99 5.13 24.97
CA GLU A 191 9.85 4.27 25.33
C GLU A 191 8.51 4.71 24.67
N TRP A 192 8.43 5.98 24.22
CA TRP A 192 7.23 6.56 23.58
C TRP A 192 7.32 6.58 22.06
N LEU A 193 8.43 6.13 21.47
CA LEU A 193 8.67 6.20 20.02
C LEU A 193 7.58 5.49 19.22
N ASP A 194 7.24 4.27 19.63
CA ASP A 194 6.24 3.48 18.92
C ASP A 194 4.87 4.16 19.00
N TYR A 195 4.44 4.58 20.19
CA TYR A 195 3.17 5.31 20.37
C TYR A 195 3.12 6.59 19.54
N TYR A 196 4.21 7.36 19.51
CA TYR A 196 4.31 8.57 18.70
C TYR A 196 4.26 8.27 17.21
N ASN A 197 4.97 7.25 16.73
CA ASN A 197 4.92 6.81 15.34
C ASN A 197 3.50 6.36 14.94
N TYR A 198 2.79 5.64 15.82
CA TYR A 198 1.40 5.23 15.58
C TYR A 198 0.43 6.41 15.51
N LEU A 199 0.62 7.42 16.37
CA LEU A 199 -0.11 8.69 16.38
C LEU A 199 0.11 9.49 15.10
N VAL A 200 1.37 9.75 14.74
CA VAL A 200 1.75 10.56 13.57
C VAL A 200 1.35 9.87 12.27
N CYS A 201 1.46 8.55 12.19
CA CYS A 201 1.00 7.78 11.03
C CYS A 201 -0.54 7.69 10.93
N GLY A 202 -1.28 8.23 11.91
CA GLY A 202 -2.74 8.28 11.89
C GLY A 202 -3.42 6.91 11.97
N ARG A 203 -2.69 5.87 12.41
CA ARG A 203 -3.15 4.47 12.45
C ARG A 203 -3.96 4.12 13.69
N ILE A 204 -4.23 5.08 14.57
CA ILE A 204 -5.04 4.88 15.78
C ILE A 204 -6.48 5.36 15.63
N PRO A 205 -7.46 4.65 16.24
CA PRO A 205 -8.85 5.08 16.34
C PRO A 205 -9.00 6.49 16.91
N ALA A 206 -10.00 7.24 16.42
CA ALA A 206 -10.25 8.62 16.85
C ALA A 206 -10.41 8.81 18.38
N PRO A 207 -11.03 7.88 19.15
CA PRO A 207 -11.14 8.01 20.60
C PRO A 207 -9.79 8.02 21.31
N TRP A 208 -8.81 7.26 20.79
CA TRP A 208 -7.48 7.13 21.40
C TRP A 208 -6.63 8.38 21.17
N ARG A 209 -6.79 9.05 20.02
CA ARG A 209 -6.12 10.35 19.78
C ARG A 209 -6.47 11.39 20.82
N LYS A 210 -7.72 11.37 21.30
CA LYS A 210 -8.19 12.28 22.33
C LYS A 210 -7.48 12.00 23.66
N THR A 211 -7.37 10.73 24.04
CA THR A 211 -6.65 10.30 25.25
C THR A 211 -5.19 10.73 25.22
N PHE A 212 -4.49 10.51 24.11
CA PHE A 212 -3.08 10.90 23.96
C PHE A 212 -2.87 12.42 23.88
N GLY A 213 -3.79 13.17 23.27
CA GLY A 213 -3.72 14.64 23.26
C GLY A 213 -4.09 15.30 24.60
N SER A 214 -4.58 14.51 25.57
CA SER A 214 -4.91 14.97 26.92
C SER A 214 -3.83 14.60 27.95
N ASP A 215 -2.81 13.84 27.55
CA ASP A 215 -1.72 13.40 28.42
C ASP A 215 -0.57 14.41 28.37
N ASP A 216 -0.33 15.11 29.49
CA ASP A 216 0.69 16.15 29.60
C ASP A 216 2.12 15.63 29.35
N GLY A 217 2.33 14.31 29.40
CA GLY A 217 3.61 13.66 29.08
C GLY A 217 3.90 13.56 27.57
N ILE A 218 2.89 13.68 26.71
CA ILE A 218 2.99 13.49 25.26
C ILE A 218 2.66 14.80 24.56
N GLY A 219 3.63 15.72 24.59
CA GLY A 219 3.44 17.07 24.02
C GLY A 219 4.30 18.14 24.66
N THR A 220 4.90 17.84 25.82
CA THR A 220 6.04 18.59 26.37
C THR A 220 7.28 18.33 25.50
N VAL A 221 7.28 18.91 24.30
CA VAL A 221 8.52 19.23 23.60
C VAL A 221 9.30 20.10 24.58
N PHE A 222 10.39 19.58 25.13
CA PHE A 222 11.33 20.38 25.89
C PHE A 222 11.81 21.51 24.98
N LYS A 223 11.19 22.69 25.12
CA LYS A 223 11.76 23.93 24.60
C LYS A 223 12.97 24.20 25.46
N VAL A 224 14.13 23.72 25.03
CA VAL A 224 15.41 24.11 25.61
C VAL A 224 15.44 25.64 25.52
N LYS A 225 15.36 26.33 26.66
CA LYS A 225 15.52 27.78 26.69
C LYS A 225 16.91 28.08 26.17
N SER A 226 17.00 28.80 25.05
CA SER A 226 18.25 29.39 24.58
C SER A 226 18.63 30.51 25.54
N GLU A 227 19.36 30.18 26.59
CA GLU A 227 20.07 31.18 27.39
C GLU A 227 21.32 31.58 26.62
N TYR A 228 21.32 32.81 26.10
CA TYR A 228 22.49 33.40 25.46
C TYR A 228 23.55 33.62 26.54
N VAL A 229 24.65 32.86 26.50
CA VAL A 229 25.86 33.19 27.23
C VAL A 229 26.60 34.27 26.43
N THR A 230 26.49 35.52 26.87
CA THR A 230 27.33 36.62 26.37
C THR A 230 28.68 36.54 27.07
N ASN A 231 29.73 36.23 26.30
CA ASN A 231 31.12 36.56 26.65
C ASN A 231 31.59 37.71 25.74
#